data_AF-A0A3B0U5Q6-F1
#
_entry.id   AF-A0A3B0U5Q6-F1
#
_cell.length_a   1.000
_cell.length_b   1.000
_cell.length_c   1.000
_cell.angle_alpha   90.00
_cell.angle_beta   90.00
_cell.angle_gamma   90.00
#
_symmetry.space_group_name_H-M   'P 1'
#
loop_
_entity.id
_entity.type
_entity.pdbx_description
1 polymer ?
#
loop_
_entity_poly.entity_id
_entity_poly.type
_entity_poly.pdbx_seq_one_letter_code
_entity_poly.pdbx_strand_id
1 'polypeptide(L)'
;TGIVGRGFKKEVKSVIANDYEYYSFILNRNYIGNHQPIQASESFIASLKKASPQEGFIYTNYCKGTHGDRQYFSDENGKLIDGMRTQIENWFQEKAIDDDLYYFLLASLIESADKVANTASVYGAYLKHLKKTATKKIELKPANFDITTEAHQVYNKDSNELITIIEGDILYLDPPYNERQYGANYHLLNTIARYDSFEPRGKTGLRTYKKSEYCSKRTVTKAFEELIAKARFKYIFLSYNNEGLMSVDDVKKVMSKYGKYDLASTQYQRFKADKTDNRNRLASSTKEFLHILEKN
;
A
#
# COMPACT_ATOMS: atom_id res chain seq x y z
N THR A 1 4.56 -0.66 -6.16
CA THR A 1 4.77 0.67 -6.79
C THR A 1 5.55 1.68 -5.94
N GLY A 2 5.13 2.00 -4.71
CA GLY A 2 5.74 3.09 -3.92
C GLY A 2 7.27 2.99 -3.70
N ILE A 3 7.79 1.76 -3.53
CA ILE A 3 9.24 1.53 -3.39
C ILE A 3 10.04 1.96 -4.63
N VAL A 4 9.48 1.80 -5.83
CA VAL A 4 10.12 2.22 -7.09
C VAL A 4 10.18 3.74 -7.15
N GLY A 5 9.05 4.41 -6.84
CA GLY A 5 9.00 5.87 -6.79
C GLY A 5 9.98 6.46 -5.75
N ARG A 6 10.08 5.83 -4.57
CA ARG A 6 11.09 6.20 -3.56
C ARG A 6 12.52 6.03 -4.08
N GLY A 7 12.81 4.94 -4.78
CA GLY A 7 14.11 4.69 -5.37
C GLY A 7 14.52 5.76 -6.40
N PHE A 8 13.58 6.18 -7.25
CA PHE A 8 13.85 7.22 -8.26
C PHE A 8 13.87 8.64 -7.69
N LYS A 9 13.31 8.87 -6.49
CA LYS A 9 13.11 10.20 -5.92
C LYS A 9 14.36 11.10 -5.96
N LYS A 10 15.55 10.54 -5.71
CA LYS A 10 16.83 11.28 -5.74
C LYS A 10 17.46 11.42 -7.13
N GLU A 11 17.00 10.62 -8.08
CA GLU A 11 17.60 10.46 -9.40
C GLU A 11 16.86 11.23 -10.50
N VAL A 12 15.67 11.76 -10.19
CA VAL A 12 14.81 12.44 -11.16
C VAL A 12 14.33 13.79 -10.66
N LYS A 13 13.97 14.66 -11.60
CA LYS A 13 13.45 16.00 -11.29
C LYS A 13 12.12 15.97 -10.55
N SER A 14 11.22 15.04 -10.86
CA SER A 14 9.97 14.92 -10.12
C SER A 14 9.41 13.51 -10.21
N VAL A 15 8.66 13.13 -9.18
CA VAL A 15 7.99 11.84 -9.08
C VAL A 15 6.52 12.13 -8.88
N ILE A 16 5.67 11.50 -9.70
CA ILE A 16 4.23 11.46 -9.52
C ILE A 16 3.88 10.05 -9.03
N ALA A 17 3.48 9.93 -7.77
CA ALA A 17 3.04 8.67 -7.18
C ALA A 17 1.52 8.64 -7.05
N ASN A 18 0.93 7.47 -7.27
CA ASN A 18 -0.49 7.24 -7.03
C ASN A 18 -0.69 5.86 -6.41
N ASP A 19 -1.63 5.77 -5.48
CA ASP A 19 -2.13 4.47 -5.01
C ASP A 19 -3.63 4.57 -4.74
N TYR A 20 -4.35 3.47 -4.96
CA TYR A 20 -5.78 3.40 -4.71
C TYR A 20 -6.10 3.24 -3.22
N GLU A 21 -5.22 2.55 -2.49
CA GLU A 21 -5.39 2.30 -1.05
C GLU A 21 -4.85 3.48 -0.23
N TYR A 22 -5.66 3.96 0.70
CA TYR A 22 -5.35 5.19 1.45
C TYR A 22 -4.13 5.02 2.38
N TYR A 23 -3.94 3.84 2.96
CA TYR A 23 -2.73 3.58 3.76
C TYR A 23 -1.46 3.69 2.91
N SER A 24 -1.49 3.22 1.66
CA SER A 24 -0.35 3.31 0.73
C SER A 24 -0.14 4.75 0.26
N PHE A 25 -1.21 5.52 0.06
CA PHE A 25 -1.13 6.96 -0.16
C PHE A 25 -0.41 7.67 1.00
N ILE A 26 -0.74 7.38 2.27
CA ILE A 26 -0.05 7.96 3.43
C ILE A 26 1.45 7.65 3.41
N LEU A 27 1.80 6.38 3.15
CA LEU A 27 3.20 5.98 3.04
C LEU A 27 3.91 6.74 1.91
N ASN A 28 3.29 6.87 0.75
CA ASN A 28 3.85 7.63 -0.38
C ASN A 28 3.91 9.14 -0.08
N ARG A 29 2.92 9.71 0.63
CA ARG A 29 2.90 11.13 0.98
C ARG A 29 4.07 11.49 1.89
N ASN A 30 4.47 10.57 2.77
CA ASN A 30 5.69 10.69 3.55
C ASN A 30 6.95 10.39 2.72
N TYR A 31 7.08 9.19 2.14
CA TYR A 31 8.35 8.78 1.53
C TYR A 31 8.71 9.53 0.24
N ILE A 32 7.70 9.94 -0.52
CA ILE A 32 7.87 10.63 -1.81
C ILE A 32 7.49 12.10 -1.67
N GLY A 33 6.32 12.42 -1.10
CA GLY A 33 5.82 13.80 -1.00
C GLY A 33 6.66 14.71 -0.10
N ASN A 34 6.97 14.26 1.12
CA ASN A 34 7.85 15.02 2.02
C ASN A 34 9.26 15.03 1.43
N HIS A 35 9.81 16.21 1.18
CA HIS A 35 11.13 16.38 0.56
C HIS A 35 12.00 17.37 1.33
N GLN A 36 11.43 18.13 2.27
CA GLN A 36 12.14 19.06 3.14
C GLN A 36 12.28 18.50 4.56
N PRO A 37 13.27 18.95 5.35
CA PRO A 37 13.38 18.59 6.76
C PRO A 37 12.13 19.01 7.55
N ILE A 38 11.57 18.08 8.32
CA ILE A 38 10.46 18.37 9.24
C ILE A 38 11.03 18.72 10.61
N GLN A 39 10.89 20.00 10.98
CA GLN A 39 11.31 20.50 12.29
C GLN A 39 10.57 19.76 13.41
N ALA A 40 11.26 19.50 14.52
CA ALA A 40 10.70 18.84 15.71
C ALA A 40 10.13 17.42 15.49
N SER A 41 10.34 16.79 14.32
CA SER A 41 9.87 15.41 14.05
C SER A 41 10.30 14.40 15.12
N GLU A 42 11.54 14.50 15.62
CA GLU A 42 12.05 13.67 16.70
C GLU A 42 11.31 13.87 18.03
N SER A 43 10.99 15.12 18.38
CA SER A 43 10.29 15.41 19.64
C SER A 43 8.84 14.93 19.58
N PHE A 44 8.17 15.06 18.43
CA PHE A 44 6.82 14.51 18.24
C PHE A 44 6.82 12.98 18.27
N ILE A 45 7.82 12.30 17.68
CA ILE A 45 7.96 10.84 17.82
C ILE A 45 8.17 10.45 19.29
N ALA A 46 9.01 11.17 20.02
CA ALA A 46 9.25 10.91 21.44
C ALA A 46 8.00 11.12 22.30
N SER A 47 7.21 12.15 22.01
CA SER A 47 5.91 12.40 22.65
C SER A 47 4.88 11.33 22.29
N LEU A 48 4.82 10.92 21.02
CA LEU A 48 3.88 9.92 20.54
C LEU A 48 4.14 8.54 21.15
N LYS A 49 5.41 8.17 21.38
CA LYS A 49 5.79 6.96 22.14
C LYS A 49 5.24 6.92 23.57
N LYS A 50 4.92 8.09 24.14
CA LYS A 50 4.38 8.25 25.49
C LYS A 50 2.86 8.43 25.49
N ALA A 51 2.20 8.36 24.33
CA ALA A 51 0.74 8.48 24.24
C ALA A 51 0.08 7.42 25.13
N SER A 52 -0.88 7.86 25.95
CA SER A 52 -1.63 6.96 26.82
C SER A 52 -2.40 5.95 25.99
N PRO A 53 -2.39 4.64 26.35
CA PRO A 53 -3.24 3.66 25.71
C PRO A 53 -4.72 4.05 25.84
N GLN A 54 -5.50 3.86 24.79
CA GLN A 54 -6.94 4.17 24.76
C GLN A 54 -7.75 2.97 24.29
N GLU A 55 -8.92 2.76 24.85
CA GLU A 55 -9.86 1.76 24.34
C GLU A 55 -10.65 2.34 23.16
N GLY A 56 -10.02 2.36 21.99
CA GLY A 56 -10.59 2.95 20.78
C GLY A 56 -11.13 1.91 19.81
N PHE A 57 -11.22 2.30 18.53
CA PHE A 57 -11.84 1.49 17.48
C PHE A 57 -11.05 0.22 17.17
N ILE A 58 -9.71 0.27 17.20
CA ILE A 58 -8.84 -0.87 16.89
C ILE A 58 -8.92 -1.91 17.99
N TYR A 59 -8.75 -1.50 19.25
CA TYR A 59 -8.93 -2.35 20.41
C TYR A 59 -10.32 -3.00 20.39
N THR A 60 -11.35 -2.20 20.13
CA THR A 60 -12.72 -2.67 20.25
C THR A 60 -13.10 -3.72 19.20
N ASN A 61 -12.62 -3.56 17.96
CA ASN A 61 -13.11 -4.34 16.83
C ASN A 61 -12.13 -5.39 16.29
N TYR A 62 -10.83 -5.26 16.60
CA TYR A 62 -9.77 -6.09 16.01
C TYR A 62 -8.84 -6.73 17.03
N CYS A 63 -9.15 -6.56 18.32
CA CYS A 63 -8.52 -7.27 19.43
C CYS A 63 -9.57 -8.11 20.16
N LYS A 64 -9.12 -8.97 21.09
CA LYS A 64 -9.99 -9.91 21.79
C LYS A 64 -10.82 -9.22 22.88
N GLY A 65 -10.34 -8.08 23.38
CA GLY A 65 -10.75 -7.46 24.63
C GLY A 65 -12.21 -7.02 24.81
N THR A 66 -13.03 -6.81 23.77
CA THR A 66 -14.42 -6.35 23.98
C THR A 66 -15.50 -7.03 23.13
N HIS A 67 -15.29 -7.27 21.82
CA HIS A 67 -16.39 -7.70 20.94
C HIS A 67 -16.10 -8.81 19.92
N GLY A 68 -15.08 -9.65 20.11
CA GLY A 68 -15.03 -10.87 19.28
C GLY A 68 -13.79 -11.73 19.34
N ASP A 69 -13.78 -12.70 18.42
CA ASP A 69 -12.68 -13.64 18.22
C ASP A 69 -11.50 -13.03 17.44
N ARG A 70 -11.65 -11.78 16.95
CA ARG A 70 -10.63 -11.13 16.11
C ARG A 70 -9.42 -10.81 16.95
N GLN A 71 -8.27 -11.23 16.46
CA GLN A 71 -7.01 -11.06 17.17
C GLN A 71 -5.96 -10.65 16.16
N TYR A 72 -6.18 -9.50 15.50
CA TYR A 72 -5.20 -8.90 14.60
C TYR A 72 -4.07 -8.23 15.38
N PHE A 73 -4.33 -7.78 16.60
CA PHE A 73 -3.33 -7.26 17.53
C PHE A 73 -3.57 -7.86 18.92
N SER A 74 -2.58 -7.77 19.80
CA SER A 74 -2.81 -7.95 21.24
C SER A 74 -3.64 -6.78 21.77
N ASP A 75 -4.35 -6.99 22.88
CA ASP A 75 -5.15 -5.94 23.51
C ASP A 75 -4.27 -4.72 23.89
N GLU A 76 -3.06 -4.95 24.39
CA GLU A 76 -2.08 -3.88 24.67
C GLU A 76 -1.74 -3.07 23.40
N ASN A 77 -1.40 -3.77 22.31
CA ASN A 77 -1.04 -3.10 21.05
C ASN A 77 -2.23 -2.38 20.42
N GLY A 78 -3.43 -2.95 20.49
CA GLY A 78 -4.66 -2.29 20.03
C GLY A 78 -4.87 -0.95 20.74
N LYS A 79 -4.76 -0.93 22.07
CA LYS A 79 -4.93 0.30 22.85
C LYS A 79 -3.84 1.33 22.58
N LEU A 80 -2.61 0.89 22.36
CA LEU A 80 -1.50 1.78 22.00
C LEU A 80 -1.67 2.38 20.61
N ILE A 81 -2.12 1.59 19.63
CA ILE A 81 -2.43 2.08 18.28
C ILE A 81 -3.54 3.12 18.35
N ASP A 82 -4.63 2.85 19.07
CA ASP A 82 -5.73 3.79 19.27
C ASP A 82 -5.25 5.09 19.92
N GLY A 83 -4.50 4.99 21.03
CA GLY A 83 -3.96 6.15 21.74
C GLY A 83 -3.03 7.01 20.87
N MET A 84 -2.11 6.38 20.15
CA MET A 84 -1.22 7.09 19.21
C MET A 84 -2.01 7.74 18.08
N ARG A 85 -2.96 7.02 17.48
CA ARG A 85 -3.74 7.55 16.35
C ARG A 85 -4.61 8.74 16.77
N THR A 86 -5.28 8.67 17.92
CA THR A 86 -6.03 9.77 18.51
C THR A 86 -5.12 10.97 18.78
N GLN A 87 -3.92 10.76 19.34
CA GLN A 87 -2.98 11.84 19.63
C GLN A 87 -2.52 12.57 18.36
N ILE A 88 -2.24 11.84 17.28
CA ILE A 88 -1.90 12.43 15.98
C ILE A 88 -3.05 13.29 15.45
N GLU A 89 -4.30 12.82 15.59
CA GLU A 89 -5.47 13.60 15.17
C GLU A 89 -5.62 14.89 15.97
N ASN A 90 -5.50 14.80 17.29
CA ASN A 90 -5.63 15.96 18.17
C ASN A 90 -4.61 17.04 17.81
N TRP A 91 -3.34 16.67 17.63
CA TRP A 91 -2.31 17.62 17.22
C TRP A 91 -2.62 18.27 15.86
N PHE A 92 -3.17 17.52 14.91
CA PHE A 92 -3.52 18.05 13.60
C PHE A 92 -4.71 19.02 13.68
N GLN A 93 -5.78 18.66 14.39
CA GLN A 93 -6.96 19.51 14.56
C GLN A 93 -6.67 20.78 15.36
N GLU A 94 -5.78 20.69 16.35
CA GLU A 94 -5.28 21.83 17.13
C GLU A 94 -4.26 22.69 16.35
N LYS A 95 -3.91 22.29 15.11
CA LYS A 95 -2.89 22.94 14.27
C LYS A 95 -1.50 22.99 14.92
N ALA A 96 -1.21 22.04 15.82
CA ALA A 96 0.09 21.86 16.42
C ALA A 96 1.10 21.20 15.46
N ILE A 97 0.60 20.52 14.42
CA ILE A 97 1.39 19.91 13.34
C ILE A 97 0.75 20.26 11.99
N ASP A 98 1.57 20.31 10.93
CA ASP A 98 1.12 20.49 9.56
C ASP A 98 0.91 19.14 8.85
N ASP A 99 0.54 19.18 7.57
CA ASP A 99 0.31 18.00 6.74
C ASP A 99 1.56 17.10 6.67
N ASP A 100 2.74 17.68 6.46
CA ASP A 100 3.98 16.91 6.26
C ASP A 100 4.33 16.11 7.52
N LEU A 101 4.25 16.75 8.69
CA LEU A 101 4.46 16.09 9.97
C LEU A 101 3.34 15.10 10.30
N TYR A 102 2.08 15.41 9.97
CA TYR A 102 0.95 14.50 10.14
C TYR A 102 1.15 13.19 9.36
N TYR A 103 1.49 13.27 8.07
CA TYR A 103 1.74 12.08 7.25
C TYR A 103 3.01 11.32 7.67
N PHE A 104 4.05 12.02 8.16
CA PHE A 104 5.23 11.38 8.75
C PHE A 104 4.89 10.55 9.99
N LEU A 105 4.10 11.10 10.92
CA LEU A 105 3.68 10.39 12.14
C LEU A 105 2.74 9.22 11.82
N LEU A 106 1.79 9.39 10.90
CA LEU A 106 0.92 8.31 10.46
C LEU A 106 1.69 7.18 9.77
N ALA A 107 2.60 7.51 8.86
CA ALA A 107 3.44 6.49 8.21
C ALA A 107 4.26 5.70 9.25
N SER A 108 4.84 6.40 10.23
CA SER A 108 5.57 5.80 11.34
C SER A 108 4.70 4.84 12.16
N LEU A 109 3.46 5.23 12.47
CA LEU A 109 2.51 4.39 13.20
C LEU A 109 2.09 3.16 12.40
N ILE A 110 1.72 3.33 11.12
CA ILE A 110 1.24 2.24 10.25
C ILE A 110 2.32 1.17 10.10
N GLU A 111 3.55 1.55 9.79
CA GLU A 111 4.66 0.59 9.66
C GLU A 111 5.02 -0.10 10.98
N SER A 112 4.91 0.62 12.10
CA SER A 112 5.20 0.05 13.41
C SER A 112 4.09 -0.93 13.85
N ALA A 113 2.84 -0.63 13.50
CA ALA A 113 1.69 -1.50 13.74
C ALA A 113 1.78 -2.80 12.93
N ASP A 114 2.14 -2.73 11.65
CA ASP A 114 2.28 -3.92 10.78
C ASP A 114 3.28 -4.95 11.36
N LYS A 115 4.38 -4.47 11.97
CA LYS A 115 5.39 -5.34 12.60
C LYS A 115 4.85 -6.18 13.77
N VAL A 116 3.79 -5.71 14.44
CA VAL A 116 3.14 -6.41 15.55
C VAL A 116 1.77 -6.98 15.17
N ALA A 117 1.39 -6.95 13.89
CA ALA A 117 0.14 -7.54 13.42
C ALA A 117 0.18 -9.06 13.46
N ASN A 118 -0.89 -9.70 13.93
CA ASN A 118 -1.06 -11.14 14.06
C ASN A 118 -1.67 -11.78 12.81
N THR A 119 -1.01 -11.56 11.67
CA THR A 119 -1.39 -12.07 10.35
C THR A 119 -0.29 -12.98 9.78
N ALA A 120 -0.61 -13.78 8.77
CA ALA A 120 0.40 -14.60 8.07
C ALA A 120 1.18 -13.81 7.01
N SER A 121 0.53 -12.84 6.36
CA SER A 121 1.15 -11.92 5.38
C SER A 121 0.25 -10.72 5.10
N VAL A 122 -1.05 -10.98 4.98
CA VAL A 122 -2.08 -9.97 4.69
C VAL A 122 -3.15 -9.98 5.78
N TYR A 123 -3.90 -8.89 5.90
CA TYR A 123 -5.02 -8.71 6.84
C TYR A 123 -6.32 -9.37 6.39
N GLY A 124 -6.32 -10.07 5.24
CA GLY A 124 -7.43 -10.91 4.82
C GLY A 124 -7.74 -12.09 5.78
N ALA A 125 -6.87 -12.36 6.75
CA ALA A 125 -7.12 -13.27 7.87
C ALA A 125 -6.20 -12.93 9.06
N TYR A 126 -6.56 -13.40 10.26
CA TYR A 126 -5.76 -13.32 11.47
C TYR A 126 -5.50 -14.73 12.05
N LEU A 127 -4.44 -14.87 12.83
CA LEU A 127 -4.11 -16.14 13.50
C LEU A 127 -4.93 -16.29 14.80
N LYS A 128 -5.36 -17.52 15.09
CA LYS A 128 -6.12 -17.85 16.31
C LYS A 128 -5.34 -17.60 17.60
N HIS A 129 -4.02 -17.64 17.53
CA HIS A 129 -3.12 -17.34 18.63
C HIS A 129 -2.15 -16.24 18.19
N LEU A 130 -1.76 -15.37 19.11
CA LEU A 130 -0.76 -14.34 18.85
C LEU A 130 0.58 -15.00 18.50
N LYS A 131 1.09 -14.72 17.30
CA LYS A 131 2.48 -15.07 16.96
C LYS A 131 3.46 -14.27 17.81
N LYS A 132 4.69 -14.78 17.95
CA LYS A 132 5.76 -14.18 18.78
C LYS A 132 6.01 -12.69 18.51
N THR A 133 5.84 -12.21 17.29
CA THR A 133 6.01 -10.77 17.00
C THR A 133 4.82 -9.93 17.46
N ALA A 134 3.61 -10.49 17.44
CA ALA A 134 2.39 -9.80 17.87
C ALA A 134 2.21 -9.75 19.39
N THR A 135 2.93 -10.59 20.14
CA THR A 135 3.01 -10.50 21.61
C THR A 135 3.97 -9.44 22.11
N LYS A 136 4.84 -8.91 21.23
CA LYS A 136 5.74 -7.81 21.59
C LYS A 136 4.96 -6.50 21.58
N LYS A 137 5.29 -5.62 22.53
CA LYS A 137 4.80 -4.24 22.53
C LYS A 137 5.26 -3.53 21.27
N ILE A 138 4.37 -2.75 20.66
CA ILE A 138 4.67 -1.90 19.51
C ILE A 138 5.84 -0.95 19.83
N GLU A 139 6.85 -0.96 18.97
CA GLU A 139 7.98 -0.05 19.02
C GLU A 139 7.84 0.96 17.88
N LEU A 140 7.39 2.19 18.20
CA LEU A 140 7.23 3.23 17.20
C LEU A 140 8.60 3.63 16.62
N LYS A 141 8.77 3.44 15.30
CA LYS A 141 9.97 3.85 14.57
C LYS A 141 9.62 4.96 13.58
N PRO A 142 10.46 6.01 13.47
CA PRO A 142 10.23 7.08 12.50
C PRO A 142 10.35 6.54 11.07
N ALA A 143 9.38 6.88 10.23
CA ALA A 143 9.37 6.58 8.81
C ALA A 143 10.26 7.58 8.05
N ASN A 144 11.58 7.48 8.24
CA ASN A 144 12.54 8.41 7.65
C ASN A 144 12.46 8.42 6.12
N PHE A 145 12.35 9.60 5.55
CA PHE A 145 12.30 9.86 4.12
C PHE A 145 13.53 10.63 3.64
N ASP A 146 13.72 10.63 2.33
CA ASP A 146 14.86 11.28 1.70
C ASP A 146 14.56 12.76 1.41
N ILE A 147 15.52 13.63 1.75
CA ILE A 147 15.46 15.07 1.42
C ILE A 147 15.90 15.27 -0.02
N THR A 148 15.14 16.08 -0.77
CA THR A 148 15.41 16.45 -2.16
C THR A 148 15.09 17.93 -2.37
N THR A 149 15.70 18.55 -3.39
CA THR A 149 15.42 19.96 -3.73
C THR A 149 14.05 20.12 -4.40
N GLU A 150 13.68 19.14 -5.21
CA GLU A 150 12.47 19.19 -6.02
C GLU A 150 11.24 18.68 -5.25
N ALA A 151 10.09 19.29 -5.52
CA ALA A 151 8.82 18.81 -5.03
C ALA A 151 8.30 17.62 -5.85
N HIS A 152 7.59 16.73 -5.16
CA HIS A 152 6.98 15.54 -5.74
C HIS A 152 5.47 15.53 -5.48
N GLN A 153 4.73 14.82 -6.33
CA GLN A 153 3.27 14.78 -6.27
C GLN A 153 2.79 13.39 -5.86
N VAL A 154 1.82 13.33 -4.97
CA VAL A 154 1.26 12.07 -4.48
C VAL A 154 -0.27 12.15 -4.52
N TYR A 155 -0.89 11.16 -5.14
CA TYR A 155 -2.34 11.07 -5.33
C TYR A 155 -2.93 9.82 -4.69
N ASN A 156 -4.20 9.92 -4.29
CA ASN A 156 -5.06 8.78 -3.95
C ASN A 156 -6.28 8.78 -4.87
N LYS A 157 -6.08 8.35 -6.12
CA LYS A 157 -7.11 8.37 -7.16
C LYS A 157 -7.17 7.05 -7.91
N ASP A 158 -8.28 6.83 -8.60
CA ASP A 158 -8.32 5.80 -9.63
C ASP A 158 -7.28 6.12 -10.71
N SER A 159 -6.44 5.15 -11.07
CA SER A 159 -5.36 5.36 -12.03
C SER A 159 -5.88 5.73 -13.42
N ASN A 160 -7.04 5.20 -13.82
CA ASN A 160 -7.67 5.50 -15.12
C ASN A 160 -8.30 6.90 -15.15
N GLU A 161 -8.64 7.47 -13.99
CA GLU A 161 -9.03 8.88 -13.87
C GLU A 161 -7.79 9.78 -13.88
N LEU A 162 -6.80 9.49 -13.03
CA LEU A 162 -5.63 10.32 -12.86
C LEU A 162 -4.81 10.46 -14.15
N ILE A 163 -4.68 9.37 -14.92
CA ILE A 163 -3.87 9.35 -16.15
C ILE A 163 -4.30 10.40 -17.19
N THR A 164 -5.55 10.89 -17.11
CA THR A 164 -6.09 11.90 -18.03
C THR A 164 -5.55 13.31 -17.77
N ILE A 165 -5.04 13.59 -16.57
CA ILE A 165 -4.63 14.94 -16.13
C ILE A 165 -3.14 15.06 -15.81
N ILE A 166 -2.37 13.98 -15.93
CA ILE A 166 -0.92 13.96 -15.72
C ILE A 166 -0.19 13.64 -17.03
N GLU A 167 1.11 13.93 -17.05
CA GLU A 167 2.03 13.67 -18.15
C GLU A 167 3.47 13.59 -17.62
N GLY A 168 4.40 13.09 -18.43
CA GLY A 168 5.81 13.02 -18.07
C GLY A 168 6.61 12.14 -19.02
N ASP A 169 7.87 11.86 -18.67
CA ASP A 169 8.75 11.08 -19.55
C ASP A 169 8.55 9.56 -19.38
N ILE A 170 8.36 9.11 -18.15
CA ILE A 170 8.32 7.69 -17.78
C ILE A 170 7.07 7.40 -16.92
N LEU A 171 6.30 6.39 -17.31
CA LEU A 171 5.19 5.84 -16.53
C LEU A 171 5.53 4.40 -16.11
N TYR A 172 5.59 4.14 -14.81
CA TYR A 172 5.77 2.80 -14.26
C TYR A 172 4.45 2.28 -13.68
N LEU A 173 4.02 1.10 -14.12
CA LEU A 173 2.79 0.44 -13.74
C LEU A 173 3.11 -0.89 -13.03
N ASP A 174 2.47 -1.10 -11.89
CA ASP A 174 2.54 -2.33 -11.09
C ASP A 174 1.13 -2.63 -10.53
N PRO A 175 0.18 -2.98 -11.43
CA PRO A 175 -1.20 -3.23 -11.06
C PRO A 175 -1.37 -4.63 -10.42
N PRO A 176 -2.52 -4.89 -9.78
CA PRO A 176 -2.85 -6.23 -9.28
C PRO A 176 -2.70 -7.34 -10.33
N TYR A 177 -2.03 -8.42 -9.93
CA TYR A 177 -1.81 -9.61 -10.77
C TYR A 177 -2.89 -10.67 -10.61
N ASN A 178 -3.75 -10.58 -9.58
CA ASN A 178 -4.73 -11.61 -9.28
C ASN A 178 -6.07 -10.99 -8.83
N GLU A 179 -7.08 -11.83 -8.66
CA GLU A 179 -8.44 -11.38 -8.35
C GLU A 179 -8.62 -10.91 -6.89
N ARG A 180 -7.56 -10.99 -6.06
CA ARG A 180 -7.64 -10.58 -4.66
C ARG A 180 -7.69 -9.07 -4.56
N GLN A 181 -8.68 -8.59 -3.82
CA GLN A 181 -8.88 -7.16 -3.62
C GLN A 181 -7.96 -6.65 -2.50
N TYR A 182 -7.12 -5.67 -2.80
CA TYR A 182 -6.21 -5.06 -1.82
C TYR A 182 -6.98 -4.39 -0.67
N GLY A 183 -8.09 -3.72 -0.97
CA GLY A 183 -8.97 -3.16 0.05
C GLY A 183 -9.52 -4.19 1.05
N ALA A 184 -9.61 -5.47 0.68
CA ALA A 184 -9.93 -6.56 1.61
C ALA A 184 -8.68 -7.10 2.32
N ASN A 185 -7.58 -7.29 1.59
CA ASN A 185 -6.35 -7.86 2.13
C ASN A 185 -5.56 -6.92 3.04
N TYR A 186 -5.77 -5.61 2.94
CA TYR A 186 -5.08 -4.59 3.72
C TYR A 186 -6.07 -3.63 4.41
N HIS A 187 -7.31 -4.09 4.61
CA HIS A 187 -8.40 -3.28 5.17
C HIS A 187 -8.00 -2.62 6.50
N LEU A 188 -7.27 -3.33 7.36
CA LEU A 188 -6.93 -2.84 8.69
C LEU A 188 -5.90 -1.71 8.65
N LEU A 189 -4.97 -1.72 7.69
CA LEU A 189 -4.07 -0.59 7.48
C LEU A 189 -4.85 0.65 7.05
N ASN A 190 -5.84 0.49 6.16
CA ASN A 190 -6.76 1.58 5.82
C ASN A 190 -7.60 2.04 7.01
N THR A 191 -8.04 1.11 7.87
CA THR A 191 -8.79 1.43 9.08
C THR A 191 -7.94 2.25 10.07
N ILE A 192 -6.67 1.90 10.29
CA ILE A 192 -5.75 2.69 11.14
C ILE A 192 -5.49 4.06 10.51
N ALA A 193 -5.24 4.09 9.21
CA ALA A 193 -4.99 5.32 8.45
C ALA A 193 -6.16 6.31 8.50
N ARG A 194 -7.37 5.85 8.15
CA ARG A 194 -8.58 6.69 8.12
C ARG A 194 -9.10 7.01 9.50
N TYR A 195 -9.02 6.03 10.40
CA TYR A 195 -9.53 6.09 11.77
C TYR A 195 -10.97 6.63 11.86
N ASP A 196 -11.78 6.30 10.86
CA ASP A 196 -13.20 6.60 10.80
C ASP A 196 -14.03 5.47 11.46
N SER A 197 -15.18 5.83 12.01
CA SER A 197 -16.10 4.84 12.58
C SER A 197 -16.94 4.15 11.49
N PHE A 198 -17.08 2.83 11.59
CA PHE A 198 -17.96 2.03 10.74
C PHE A 198 -18.31 0.72 11.43
N GLU A 199 -19.33 -0.01 10.95
CA GLU A 199 -19.65 -1.34 11.43
C GLU A 199 -18.84 -2.43 10.70
N PRO A 200 -17.92 -3.17 11.37
CA PRO A 200 -17.10 -4.18 10.72
C PRO A 200 -17.90 -5.42 10.32
N ARG A 201 -17.77 -5.87 9.07
CA ARG A 201 -18.55 -6.99 8.52
C ARG A 201 -17.75 -8.29 8.41
N GLY A 202 -18.42 -9.41 8.71
CA GLY A 202 -17.86 -10.75 8.56
C GLY A 202 -16.77 -11.10 9.58
N LYS A 203 -16.18 -12.28 9.42
CA LYS A 203 -15.19 -12.83 10.38
C LYS A 203 -13.94 -11.96 10.53
N THR A 204 -13.52 -11.30 9.46
CA THR A 204 -12.33 -10.45 9.39
C THR A 204 -12.61 -8.99 9.75
N GLY A 205 -13.88 -8.58 9.85
CA GLY A 205 -14.24 -7.20 10.21
C GLY A 205 -13.94 -6.21 9.08
N LEU A 206 -14.34 -6.54 7.86
CA LEU A 206 -14.08 -5.68 6.71
C LEU A 206 -14.90 -4.40 6.78
N ARG A 207 -14.25 -3.28 6.43
CA ARG A 207 -14.92 -2.04 6.03
C ARG A 207 -15.43 -2.16 4.60
N THR A 208 -16.35 -1.29 4.20
CA THR A 208 -16.69 -1.15 2.79
C THR A 208 -15.46 -0.67 2.01
N TYR A 209 -15.12 -1.38 0.94
CA TYR A 209 -14.02 -1.06 0.05
C TYR A 209 -14.48 -1.10 -1.40
N LYS A 210 -13.85 -0.30 -2.25
CA LYS A 210 -14.09 -0.31 -3.68
C LYS A 210 -13.28 -1.43 -4.32
N LYS A 211 -13.88 -2.16 -5.26
CA LYS A 211 -13.17 -3.20 -6.03
C LYS A 211 -12.44 -2.54 -7.19
N SER A 212 -11.21 -2.97 -7.43
CA SER A 212 -10.43 -2.50 -8.59
C SER A 212 -10.82 -3.28 -9.85
N GLU A 213 -10.96 -2.57 -10.97
CA GLU A 213 -11.14 -3.19 -12.29
C GLU A 213 -9.94 -4.04 -12.72
N TYR A 214 -8.75 -3.75 -12.17
CA TYR A 214 -7.53 -4.54 -12.39
C TYR A 214 -7.51 -5.88 -11.64
N CYS A 215 -8.42 -6.08 -10.68
CA CYS A 215 -8.58 -7.34 -9.94
C CYS A 215 -9.66 -8.25 -10.56
N SER A 216 -10.02 -8.07 -11.84
CA SER A 216 -11.06 -8.87 -12.51
C SER A 216 -10.66 -9.20 -13.94
N LYS A 217 -10.61 -10.50 -14.28
CA LYS A 217 -10.28 -10.98 -15.62
C LYS A 217 -11.17 -10.39 -16.72
N ARG A 218 -12.43 -10.11 -16.38
CA ARG A 218 -13.41 -9.55 -17.32
C ARG A 218 -13.12 -8.09 -17.69
N THR A 219 -12.47 -7.35 -16.79
CA THR A 219 -12.33 -5.88 -16.90
C THR A 219 -10.89 -5.43 -17.09
N VAL A 220 -9.92 -6.22 -16.62
CA VAL A 220 -8.49 -5.85 -16.56
C VAL A 220 -7.92 -5.39 -17.91
N THR A 221 -8.17 -6.13 -18.99
CA THR A 221 -7.63 -5.80 -20.32
C THR A 221 -8.21 -4.48 -20.84
N LYS A 222 -9.50 -4.25 -20.63
CA LYS A 222 -10.17 -3.01 -21.04
C LYS A 222 -9.64 -1.81 -20.23
N ALA A 223 -9.59 -1.94 -18.90
CA ALA A 223 -9.07 -0.89 -18.03
C ALA A 223 -7.60 -0.56 -18.37
N PHE A 224 -6.78 -1.58 -18.62
CA PHE A 224 -5.39 -1.41 -19.03
C PHE A 224 -5.27 -0.70 -20.38
N GLU A 225 -6.03 -1.12 -21.40
CA GLU A 225 -6.01 -0.46 -22.73
C GLU A 225 -6.44 1.01 -22.64
N GLU A 226 -7.49 1.33 -21.87
CA GLU A 226 -7.92 2.70 -21.67
C GLU A 226 -6.84 3.57 -21.01
N LEU A 227 -6.11 3.02 -20.02
CA LEU A 227 -5.01 3.72 -19.37
C LEU A 227 -3.88 4.00 -20.35
N ILE A 228 -3.43 2.99 -21.12
CA ILE A 228 -2.36 3.14 -22.10
C ILE A 228 -2.74 4.14 -23.20
N ALA A 229 -3.99 4.10 -23.67
CA ALA A 229 -4.48 5.03 -24.68
C ALA A 229 -4.36 6.49 -24.21
N LYS A 230 -4.79 6.77 -22.98
CA LYS A 230 -4.84 8.12 -22.39
C LYS A 230 -3.50 8.61 -21.86
N ALA A 231 -2.56 7.71 -21.58
CA ALA A 231 -1.26 8.06 -21.00
C ALA A 231 -0.44 9.02 -21.88
N ARG A 232 -0.11 10.20 -21.37
CA ARG A 232 0.77 11.16 -22.04
C ARG A 232 2.22 11.01 -21.54
N PHE A 233 2.78 9.82 -21.80
CA PHE A 233 4.14 9.45 -21.39
C PHE A 233 4.90 8.80 -22.53
N LYS A 234 6.17 9.18 -22.70
CA LYS A 234 7.03 8.67 -23.79
C LYS A 234 7.37 7.20 -23.59
N TYR A 235 7.77 6.82 -22.38
CA TYR A 235 8.09 5.44 -22.03
C TYR A 235 7.12 4.91 -20.98
N ILE A 236 6.54 3.76 -21.24
CA ILE A 236 5.64 3.07 -20.30
C ILE A 236 6.22 1.70 -19.98
N PHE A 237 6.43 1.46 -18.69
CA PHE A 237 6.91 0.20 -18.14
C PHE A 237 5.79 -0.45 -17.33
N LEU A 238 5.49 -1.71 -17.64
CA LEU A 238 4.57 -2.52 -16.83
C LEU A 238 5.33 -3.71 -16.27
N SER A 239 5.43 -3.76 -14.94
CA SER A 239 5.81 -4.97 -14.22
C SER A 239 4.61 -5.90 -14.22
N TYR A 240 4.75 -7.12 -14.76
CA TYR A 240 3.71 -8.14 -14.77
C TYR A 240 4.29 -9.54 -14.83
N ASN A 241 3.77 -10.48 -14.04
CA ASN A 241 4.25 -11.85 -14.07
C ASN A 241 3.36 -12.77 -14.92
N ASN A 242 3.87 -13.97 -15.19
CA ASN A 242 3.18 -14.98 -15.99
C ASN A 242 1.92 -15.59 -15.33
N GLU A 243 1.66 -15.31 -14.04
CA GLU A 243 0.47 -15.76 -13.32
C GLU A 243 -0.63 -14.68 -13.26
N GLY A 244 -0.40 -13.57 -13.95
CA GLY A 244 -1.28 -12.42 -14.01
C GLY A 244 -2.63 -12.68 -14.68
N LEU A 245 -3.58 -11.75 -14.50
CA LEU A 245 -4.90 -11.81 -15.13
C LEU A 245 -4.85 -11.53 -16.64
N MET A 246 -3.87 -10.76 -17.09
CA MET A 246 -3.52 -10.56 -18.50
C MET A 246 -2.34 -11.46 -18.87
N SER A 247 -2.43 -12.16 -20.00
CA SER A 247 -1.28 -12.89 -20.54
C SER A 247 -0.24 -11.93 -21.15
N VAL A 248 0.97 -12.43 -21.40
CA VAL A 248 2.00 -11.67 -22.11
C VAL A 248 1.50 -11.20 -23.48
N ASP A 249 0.75 -12.06 -24.18
CA ASP A 249 0.17 -11.76 -25.49
C ASP A 249 -0.93 -10.70 -25.39
N ASP A 250 -1.75 -10.69 -24.33
CA ASP A 250 -2.75 -9.64 -24.10
C ASP A 250 -2.07 -8.28 -23.93
N VAL A 251 -1.03 -8.21 -23.09
CA VAL A 251 -0.28 -6.96 -22.86
C VAL A 251 0.41 -6.50 -24.13
N LYS A 252 1.10 -7.40 -24.84
CA LYS A 252 1.75 -7.11 -26.12
C LYS A 252 0.74 -6.57 -27.12
N LYS A 253 -0.42 -7.22 -27.27
CA LYS A 253 -1.48 -6.80 -28.18
C LYS A 253 -2.00 -5.40 -27.86
N VAL A 254 -2.12 -5.02 -26.59
CA VAL A 254 -2.55 -3.68 -26.19
C VAL A 254 -1.43 -2.66 -26.46
N MET A 255 -0.23 -2.88 -25.93
CA MET A 255 0.87 -1.91 -26.03
C MET A 255 1.30 -1.65 -27.47
N SER A 256 1.38 -2.68 -28.32
CA SER A 256 1.76 -2.53 -29.74
C SER A 256 0.80 -1.67 -30.57
N LYS A 257 -0.41 -1.36 -30.09
CA LYS A 257 -1.32 -0.42 -30.77
C LYS A 257 -0.84 1.04 -30.67
N TYR A 258 0.00 1.35 -29.68
CA TYR A 258 0.33 2.73 -29.30
C TYR A 258 1.81 3.08 -29.48
N GLY A 259 2.62 2.15 -29.98
CA GLY A 259 4.04 2.38 -30.23
C GLY A 259 4.87 1.11 -30.31
N LYS A 260 6.19 1.27 -30.17
CA LYS A 260 7.13 0.15 -30.21
C LYS A 260 7.09 -0.62 -28.89
N TYR A 261 6.85 -1.92 -28.97
CA TYR A 261 6.80 -2.82 -27.82
C TYR A 261 8.06 -3.68 -27.72
N ASP A 262 8.63 -3.75 -26.53
CA ASP A 262 9.74 -4.61 -26.14
C ASP A 262 9.40 -5.36 -24.84
N LEU A 263 10.09 -6.49 -24.60
CA LEU A 263 9.88 -7.33 -23.41
C LEU A 263 11.22 -7.73 -22.81
N ALA A 264 11.44 -7.33 -21.56
CA ALA A 264 12.52 -7.85 -20.73
C ALA A 264 11.97 -8.87 -19.72
N SER A 265 12.77 -9.85 -19.32
CA SER A 265 12.33 -10.86 -18.36
C SER A 265 13.46 -11.37 -17.46
N THR A 266 13.13 -11.60 -16.19
CA THR A 266 14.02 -12.19 -15.19
C THR A 266 13.33 -13.40 -14.56
N GLN A 267 14.07 -14.50 -14.38
CA GLN A 267 13.55 -15.68 -13.68
C GLN A 267 13.73 -15.53 -12.17
N TYR A 268 12.66 -15.75 -11.39
CA TYR A 268 12.72 -15.81 -9.93
C TYR A 268 12.22 -17.17 -9.41
N GLN A 269 12.79 -17.63 -8.28
CA GLN A 269 12.23 -18.78 -7.57
C GLN A 269 10.89 -18.40 -6.92
N ARG A 270 9.86 -19.24 -7.12
CA ARG A 270 8.49 -18.99 -6.66
C ARG A 270 8.42 -18.93 -5.13
N PHE A 271 7.78 -17.88 -4.59
CA PHE A 271 7.50 -17.76 -3.15
C PHE A 271 6.56 -18.88 -2.69
N LYS A 272 7.05 -19.80 -1.84
CA LYS A 272 6.28 -20.93 -1.27
C LYS A 272 5.72 -20.54 0.10
N ALA A 273 4.41 -20.31 0.19
CA ALA A 273 3.73 -20.03 1.45
C ALA A 273 3.26 -21.30 2.21
N ASP A 274 3.18 -22.46 1.54
CA ASP A 274 2.67 -23.72 2.11
C ASP A 274 3.62 -24.90 1.85
N LYS A 275 3.68 -25.85 2.80
CA LYS A 275 4.33 -27.17 2.60
C LYS A 275 3.55 -27.97 1.57
N THR A 276 4.28 -28.40 0.54
CA THR A 276 3.84 -29.16 -0.63
C THR A 276 3.46 -30.59 -0.26
N ASP A 277 2.27 -30.83 0.27
CA ASP A 277 1.82 -32.22 0.46
C ASP A 277 0.47 -32.57 -0.15
N ASN A 278 -0.28 -31.64 -0.76
CA ASN A 278 -1.63 -32.00 -1.24
C ASN A 278 -2.19 -31.28 -2.47
N ARG A 279 -1.35 -30.69 -3.35
CA ARG A 279 -1.83 -30.23 -4.68
C ARG A 279 -0.77 -30.42 -5.75
N ASN A 280 -1.04 -31.33 -6.70
CA ASN A 280 -0.35 -31.39 -7.99
C ASN A 280 -0.43 -30.02 -8.67
N ARG A 281 0.67 -29.26 -8.68
CA ARG A 281 0.79 -27.99 -9.42
C ARG A 281 2.02 -28.02 -10.32
N LEU A 282 1.78 -27.80 -11.61
CA LEU A 282 2.64 -28.08 -12.77
C LEU A 282 3.75 -27.06 -13.10
N ALA A 283 4.11 -26.12 -12.22
CA ALA A 283 5.17 -25.14 -12.53
C ALA A 283 6.04 -24.76 -11.31
N SER A 284 7.36 -24.97 -11.46
CA SER A 284 8.40 -24.77 -10.45
C SER A 284 8.97 -23.35 -10.38
N SER A 285 8.61 -22.46 -11.30
CA SER A 285 9.15 -21.09 -11.40
C SER A 285 8.08 -20.05 -11.75
N THR A 286 8.17 -18.86 -11.18
CA THR A 286 7.42 -17.66 -11.61
C THR A 286 8.37 -16.79 -12.43
N LYS A 287 7.92 -16.33 -13.60
CA LYS A 287 8.71 -15.46 -14.47
C LYS A 287 8.17 -14.05 -14.37
N GLU A 288 9.03 -13.13 -13.94
CA GLU A 288 8.72 -11.71 -13.87
C GLU A 288 9.04 -11.08 -15.23
N PHE A 289 8.09 -10.31 -15.77
CA PHE A 289 8.26 -9.58 -17.00
C PHE A 289 8.22 -8.08 -16.75
N LEU A 290 9.08 -7.38 -17.49
CA LEU A 290 9.01 -5.94 -17.66
C LEU A 290 8.61 -5.68 -19.12
N HIS A 291 7.34 -5.32 -19.30
CA HIS A 291 6.80 -4.92 -20.59
C HIS A 291 7.15 -3.45 -20.83
N ILE A 292 7.67 -3.14 -22.01
CA ILE A 292 8.20 -1.82 -22.35
C ILE A 292 7.45 -1.32 -23.58
N LEU A 293 6.93 -0.10 -23.50
CA LEU A 293 6.32 0.61 -24.60
C LEU A 293 7.02 1.96 -24.77
N GLU A 294 7.61 2.17 -25.94
CA GLU A 294 7.99 3.50 -26.44
C GLU A 294 6.81 4.03 -27.27
N LYS A 295 6.07 4.98 -26.69
CA LYS A 295 4.81 5.50 -27.24
C LYS A 295 5.09 6.49 -28.38
N ASN A 296 4.28 6.40 -29.45
CA ASN A 296 4.34 7.31 -30.60
C ASN A 296 3.98 8.76 -30.24
#